data_AF-A0A2F0AID8-F1
#
_entry.id   AF-A0A2F0AID8-F1
#
_cell.length_a   1.000
_cell.length_b   1.000
_cell.length_c   1.000
_cell.angle_alpha   90.00
_cell.angle_beta   90.00
_cell.angle_gamma   90.00
#
_symmetry.space_group_name_H-M   'P 1'
#
loop_
_entity.id
_entity.type
_entity.pdbx_description
1 polymer ?
#
loop_
_entity_poly.entity_id
_entity_poly.type
_entity_poly.pdbx_seq_one_letter_code
_entity_poly.pdbx_strand_id
1 'polypeptide(L)'
;MQEGIIVQVTLRKKKVLGLIIKKINKPKSNFTIKVIEKEYLNKKFNKNLINFYSWLVYYYHLNAGLALKLFLPNQKVIELAKTEKLFIAYKNFQAGLGKAENNILKFLYYNPKTKQEIIKKLKVKKNVIDYLKEKNFILEKQNNLLEQTISFKNISLKKLSQDQIDAYEKLKSKVNIKNKKPILLDGVTGSGKTEIYFKVIKDILNL
;
A
#
# COMPACT_ATOMS: atom_id res chain seq x y z
N MET A 1 -8.75 -10.53 4.50
CA MET A 1 -8.20 -9.31 3.88
C MET A 1 -7.97 -8.26 4.96
N GLN A 2 -6.94 -7.44 4.81
CA GLN A 2 -6.51 -6.46 5.82
C GLN A 2 -6.88 -5.03 5.38
N GLU A 3 -7.22 -4.16 6.32
CA GLU A 3 -7.45 -2.73 6.07
C GLU A 3 -6.18 -2.05 5.53
N GLY A 4 -6.34 -1.04 4.68
CA GLY A 4 -5.28 -0.28 4.04
C GLY A 4 -4.69 -0.90 2.77
N ILE A 5 -5.10 -2.13 2.40
CA ILE A 5 -4.65 -2.77 1.16
C ILE A 5 -5.38 -2.12 -0.04
N ILE A 6 -4.61 -1.78 -1.07
CA ILE A 6 -5.14 -1.38 -2.38
C ILE A 6 -5.59 -2.64 -3.12
N VAL A 7 -6.77 -2.59 -3.72
CA VAL A 7 -7.37 -3.71 -4.44
C VAL A 7 -7.84 -3.29 -5.82
N GLN A 8 -7.96 -4.25 -6.73
CA GLN A 8 -8.68 -4.05 -8.00
C GLN A 8 -10.05 -4.70 -7.93
N VAL A 9 -11.07 -3.96 -8.34
CA VAL A 9 -12.46 -4.42 -8.45
C VAL A 9 -13.06 -3.98 -9.78
N THR A 10 -14.07 -4.69 -10.27
CA THR A 10 -14.80 -4.28 -11.48
C THR A 10 -16.07 -3.53 -11.12
N LEU A 11 -16.12 -2.22 -11.39
CA LEU A 11 -17.34 -1.41 -11.28
C LEU A 11 -17.95 -1.21 -12.67
N ARG A 12 -19.21 -1.64 -12.83
CA ARG A 12 -19.88 -1.74 -14.13
C ARG A 12 -19.01 -2.53 -15.13
N LYS A 13 -18.49 -1.89 -16.18
CA LYS A 13 -17.60 -2.47 -17.20
C LYS A 13 -16.12 -2.07 -17.04
N LYS A 14 -15.76 -1.33 -16.00
CA LYS A 14 -14.40 -0.80 -15.80
C LYS A 14 -13.73 -1.43 -14.58
N LYS A 15 -12.48 -1.85 -14.76
CA LYS A 15 -11.58 -2.22 -13.66
C LYS A 15 -11.08 -0.94 -13.01
N VAL A 16 -11.21 -0.85 -11.69
CA VAL A 16 -10.81 0.32 -10.91
C VAL A 16 -10.07 -0.11 -9.67
N LEU A 17 -9.21 0.78 -9.20
CA LEU A 17 -8.56 0.63 -7.90
C LEU A 17 -9.52 1.04 -6.79
N GLY A 18 -9.43 0.33 -5.67
CA GLY A 18 -10.13 0.62 -4.43
C GLY A 18 -9.21 0.42 -3.22
N LEU A 19 -9.69 0.82 -2.05
CA LEU A 19 -8.96 0.71 -0.78
C LEU A 19 -9.86 0.00 0.23
N ILE A 20 -9.32 -1.02 0.90
CA ILE A 20 -10.02 -1.69 2.00
C ILE A 20 -9.96 -0.77 3.22
N ILE A 21 -11.05 -0.05 3.53
CA ILE A 21 -11.10 0.85 4.70
C ILE A 21 -11.62 0.18 5.96
N LYS A 22 -12.43 -0.88 5.83
CA LYS A 22 -13.07 -1.57 6.95
C LYS A 22 -13.54 -2.96 6.54
N LYS A 23 -13.45 -3.94 7.44
CA LYS A 23 -14.12 -5.24 7.29
C LYS A 23 -15.45 -5.26 8.04
N ILE A 24 -16.49 -5.80 7.41
CA ILE A 24 -17.82 -6.00 8.01
C ILE A 24 -18.29 -7.44 7.77
N ASN A 25 -19.12 -7.96 8.67
CA ASN A 25 -19.67 -9.32 8.55
C ASN A 25 -20.89 -9.39 7.63
N LYS A 26 -21.72 -8.33 7.59
CA LYS A 26 -22.92 -8.25 6.76
C LYS A 26 -23.05 -6.84 6.17
N PRO A 27 -23.36 -6.69 4.87
CA PRO A 27 -23.66 -5.38 4.29
C PRO A 27 -24.92 -4.78 4.94
N LYS A 28 -24.98 -3.45 5.04
CA LYS A 28 -26.15 -2.73 5.58
C LYS A 28 -27.36 -2.80 4.65
N SER A 29 -27.15 -3.05 3.36
CA SER A 29 -28.20 -3.08 2.34
C SER A 29 -28.06 -4.31 1.44
N ASN A 30 -29.16 -4.72 0.82
CA ASN A 30 -29.21 -5.86 -0.09
C ASN A 30 -28.74 -5.42 -1.48
N PHE A 31 -27.46 -5.63 -1.76
CA PHE A 31 -26.89 -5.51 -3.10
C PHE A 31 -25.97 -6.68 -3.38
N THR A 32 -25.82 -7.02 -4.66
CA THR A 32 -24.87 -8.05 -5.08
C THR A 32 -23.45 -7.58 -4.80
N ILE A 33 -22.76 -8.29 -3.90
CA ILE A 33 -21.36 -8.01 -3.59
C ILE A 33 -20.50 -8.56 -4.74
N LYS A 34 -19.72 -7.66 -5.36
CA LYS A 34 -18.68 -8.08 -6.30
C LYS A 34 -17.43 -8.52 -5.55
N VAL A 35 -16.79 -9.54 -6.09
CA VAL A 35 -15.51 -10.04 -5.58
C VAL A 35 -14.36 -9.09 -5.91
N ILE A 36 -13.36 -9.09 -5.04
CA ILE A 36 -12.06 -8.44 -5.28
C ILE A 36 -11.27 -9.34 -6.23
N GLU A 37 -10.69 -8.76 -7.29
CA GLU A 37 -9.97 -9.53 -8.31
C GLU A 37 -8.48 -9.67 -7.98
N LYS A 38 -7.91 -8.66 -7.31
CA LYS A 38 -6.47 -8.53 -7.09
C LYS A 38 -6.16 -7.70 -5.85
N GLU A 39 -5.13 -8.09 -5.10
CA GLU A 39 -4.57 -7.33 -3.97
C GLU A 39 -3.13 -6.85 -4.27
N TYR A 40 -2.83 -5.61 -3.90
CA TYR A 40 -1.48 -5.02 -4.01
C TYR A 40 -0.88 -4.90 -2.59
N LEU A 41 0.03 -5.79 -2.21
CA LEU A 41 0.41 -5.99 -0.80
C LEU A 41 1.43 -5.00 -0.24
N ASN A 42 2.37 -4.53 -1.06
CA ASN A 42 3.56 -3.85 -0.53
C ASN A 42 3.36 -2.35 -0.27
N LYS A 43 2.21 -1.80 -0.68
CA LYS A 43 1.84 -0.40 -0.45
C LYS A 43 0.53 -0.38 0.32
N LYS A 44 0.67 -0.52 1.64
CA LYS A 44 -0.46 -0.49 2.57
C LYS A 44 -0.61 0.91 3.16
N PHE A 45 -1.81 1.46 3.06
CA PHE A 45 -2.13 2.71 3.74
C PHE A 45 -2.13 2.46 5.24
N ASN A 46 -1.37 3.25 5.98
CA ASN A 46 -1.40 3.18 7.44
C ASN A 46 -2.71 3.79 7.98
N LYS A 47 -3.00 3.52 9.26
CA LYS A 47 -4.23 3.99 9.90
C LYS A 47 -4.35 5.52 9.90
N ASN A 48 -3.24 6.24 10.05
CA ASN A 48 -3.23 7.71 10.03
C ASN A 48 -3.68 8.25 8.67
N LEU A 49 -3.22 7.66 7.57
CA LEU A 49 -3.61 8.05 6.22
C LEU A 49 -5.09 7.71 5.93
N ILE A 50 -5.59 6.56 6.40
CA ILE A 50 -7.01 6.20 6.29
C ILE A 50 -7.89 7.15 7.09
N ASN A 51 -7.46 7.52 8.31
CA ASN A 51 -8.16 8.47 9.15
C ASN A 51 -8.17 9.86 8.51
N PHE A 52 -7.04 10.32 7.96
CA PHE A 52 -6.95 11.59 7.24
C PHE A 52 -7.83 11.61 6.00
N TYR A 53 -7.84 10.53 5.20
CA TYR A 53 -8.77 10.36 4.09
C TYR A 53 -10.24 10.46 4.56
N SER A 54 -10.58 9.78 5.65
CA SER A 54 -11.95 9.78 6.19
C SER A 54 -12.37 11.16 6.69
N TRP A 55 -11.45 11.86 7.36
CA TRP A 55 -11.63 13.24 7.80
C TRP A 55 -11.80 14.19 6.60
N LEU A 56 -10.95 14.06 5.57
CA LEU A 56 -11.01 14.91 4.37
C LEU A 56 -12.34 14.74 3.62
N VAL A 57 -12.82 13.51 3.50
CA VAL A 57 -14.14 13.21 2.91
C VAL A 57 -15.27 13.83 3.72
N TYR A 58 -15.21 13.69 5.05
CA TYR A 58 -16.22 14.22 5.95
C TYR A 58 -16.24 15.76 5.97
N TYR A 59 -15.08 16.38 6.17
CA TYR A 59 -14.92 17.82 6.35
C TYR A 59 -15.26 18.61 5.08
N TYR A 60 -14.83 18.14 3.92
CA TYR A 60 -15.09 18.80 2.64
C TYR A 60 -16.33 18.27 1.92
N HIS A 61 -17.12 17.38 2.54
CA HIS A 61 -18.30 16.73 1.94
C HIS A 61 -18.03 16.13 0.56
N LEU A 62 -16.83 15.56 0.36
CA LEU A 62 -16.41 15.03 -0.94
C LEU A 62 -17.02 13.65 -1.22
N ASN A 63 -17.21 13.34 -2.50
CA ASN A 63 -17.46 11.97 -2.88
C ASN A 63 -16.24 11.10 -2.52
N ALA A 64 -16.46 10.07 -1.70
CA ALA A 64 -15.41 9.16 -1.23
C ALA A 64 -14.56 8.58 -2.37
N GLY A 65 -15.17 8.20 -3.49
CA GLY A 65 -14.45 7.67 -4.65
C GLY A 65 -13.58 8.71 -5.36
N LEU A 66 -14.01 9.97 -5.43
CA LEU A 66 -13.21 11.06 -6.00
C LEU A 66 -12.05 11.43 -5.08
N ALA A 67 -12.32 11.57 -3.79
CA ALA A 67 -11.27 11.82 -2.80
C ALA A 67 -10.23 10.70 -2.84
N LEU A 68 -10.66 9.43 -2.90
CA LEU A 68 -9.75 8.29 -2.91
C LEU A 68 -8.81 8.30 -4.12
N LYS A 69 -9.25 8.78 -5.29
CA LYS A 69 -8.38 8.92 -6.48
C LYS A 69 -7.21 9.86 -6.26
N LEU A 70 -7.32 10.83 -5.35
CA LEU A 70 -6.21 11.75 -5.01
C LEU A 70 -5.11 11.03 -4.20
N PHE A 71 -5.49 10.01 -3.44
CA PHE A 71 -4.56 9.23 -2.62
C PHE A 71 -3.97 8.03 -3.36
N LEU A 72 -4.75 7.44 -4.28
CA LEU A 72 -4.33 6.25 -5.00
C LEU A 72 -3.29 6.61 -6.07
N PRO A 73 -2.14 5.91 -6.11
CA PRO A 73 -1.20 6.07 -7.20
C PRO A 73 -1.83 5.58 -8.52
N ASN A 74 -1.31 6.09 -9.64
CA ASN A 74 -1.70 5.61 -10.96
C ASN A 74 -1.44 4.08 -11.06
N GLN A 75 -2.40 3.33 -11.58
CA GLN A 75 -2.29 1.87 -11.70
C GLN A 75 -1.00 1.43 -12.40
N LYS A 76 -0.56 2.15 -13.44
CA LYS A 76 0.71 1.85 -14.11
C LYS A 76 1.89 1.92 -13.15
N VAL A 77 1.94 2.91 -12.25
CA VAL A 77 3.00 3.06 -11.23
C VAL A 77 2.97 1.92 -10.21
N ILE A 78 1.78 1.40 -9.90
CA ILE A 78 1.67 0.21 -9.05
C ILE A 78 2.21 -1.02 -9.79
N GLU A 79 1.96 -1.15 -11.09
CA GLU A 79 2.34 -2.32 -11.87
C GLU A 79 3.78 -2.30 -12.41
N LEU A 80 4.47 -1.15 -12.36
CA LEU A 80 5.85 -0.95 -12.85
C LEU A 80 6.95 -1.54 -11.93
N ALA A 81 6.67 -1.85 -10.66
CA ALA A 81 7.67 -2.50 -9.81
C ALA A 81 7.92 -3.94 -10.26
N LYS A 82 9.11 -4.51 -10.06
CA LYS A 82 9.32 -5.96 -10.24
C LYS A 82 8.30 -6.69 -9.36
N THR A 83 7.29 -7.31 -9.99
CA THR A 83 6.20 -7.97 -9.28
C THR A 83 6.42 -9.46 -9.28
N GLU A 84 6.53 -10.05 -8.10
CA GLU A 84 6.29 -11.48 -7.95
C GLU A 84 4.77 -11.71 -7.83
N LYS A 85 4.24 -12.58 -8.70
CA LYS A 85 2.82 -12.95 -8.69
C LYS A 85 2.60 -14.11 -7.72
N LEU A 86 1.85 -13.83 -6.67
CA LEU A 86 1.44 -14.78 -5.65
C LEU A 86 -0.07 -15.07 -5.79
N PHE A 87 -0.50 -16.22 -5.28
CA PHE A 87 -1.89 -16.64 -5.24
C PHE A 87 -2.26 -16.99 -3.81
N ILE A 88 -3.47 -16.63 -3.38
CA ILE A 88 -3.99 -16.92 -2.04
C ILE A 88 -5.42 -17.43 -2.12
N ALA A 89 -5.80 -18.28 -1.17
CA ALA A 89 -7.18 -18.67 -0.94
C ALA A 89 -7.67 -18.14 0.42
N TYR A 90 -8.91 -17.66 0.45
CA TYR A 90 -9.60 -17.27 1.70
C TYR A 90 -10.60 -18.33 2.17
N LYS A 91 -10.71 -19.43 1.43
CA LYS A 91 -11.42 -20.66 1.80
C LYS A 91 -10.45 -21.82 1.61
N ASN A 92 -10.47 -22.78 2.52
CA ASN A 92 -9.67 -24.00 2.42
C ASN A 92 -10.40 -25.14 1.68
N PHE A 93 -11.70 -24.97 1.41
CA PHE A 93 -12.54 -25.96 0.72
C PHE A 93 -13.72 -25.28 0.03
N GLN A 94 -14.19 -25.88 -1.07
CA GLN A 94 -15.42 -25.49 -1.74
C GLN A 94 -16.12 -26.74 -2.34
N ALA A 95 -17.39 -26.92 -1.98
CA ALA A 95 -18.22 -27.98 -2.56
C ALA A 95 -18.38 -27.79 -4.07
N GLY A 96 -18.33 -28.91 -4.83
CA GLY A 96 -18.39 -28.90 -6.29
C GLY A 96 -17.03 -28.76 -6.99
N LEU A 97 -15.95 -28.55 -6.26
CA LEU A 97 -14.59 -28.62 -6.80
C LEU A 97 -13.99 -30.03 -6.65
N GLY A 98 -13.16 -30.43 -7.61
CA GLY A 98 -12.44 -31.70 -7.57
C GLY A 98 -11.37 -31.76 -6.48
N LYS A 99 -10.71 -32.93 -6.39
CA LYS A 99 -9.69 -33.20 -5.36
C LYS A 99 -8.45 -32.30 -5.54
N ALA A 100 -8.02 -32.09 -6.78
CA ALA A 100 -6.85 -31.27 -7.09
C ALA A 100 -7.10 -29.79 -6.74
N GLU A 101 -8.28 -29.28 -7.07
CA GLU A 101 -8.71 -27.92 -6.79
C GLU A 101 -8.78 -27.66 -5.28
N ASN A 102 -9.43 -28.54 -4.52
CA ASN A 102 -9.52 -28.40 -3.07
C ASN A 102 -8.16 -28.52 -2.37
N ASN A 103 -7.24 -29.33 -2.90
CA ASN A 103 -5.86 -29.36 -2.41
C ASN A 103 -5.13 -28.03 -2.62
N ILE A 104 -5.34 -27.37 -3.77
CA ILE A 104 -4.80 -26.02 -4.01
C ILE A 104 -5.38 -25.02 -3.02
N LEU A 105 -6.70 -25.03 -2.80
CA LEU A 105 -7.34 -24.13 -1.82
C LEU A 105 -6.76 -24.31 -0.41
N LYS A 106 -6.59 -25.56 0.03
CA LYS A 106 -5.98 -25.87 1.33
C LYS A 106 -4.53 -25.40 1.41
N PHE A 107 -3.74 -25.59 0.35
CA PHE A 107 -2.34 -25.16 0.31
C PHE A 107 -2.18 -23.64 0.35
N LEU A 108 -3.11 -22.90 -0.27
CA LEU A 108 -3.10 -21.45 -0.37
C LEU A 108 -3.86 -20.74 0.76
N TYR A 109 -4.46 -21.49 1.70
CA TYR A 109 -5.34 -20.93 2.73
C TYR A 109 -4.57 -19.99 3.65
N TYR A 110 -4.82 -18.69 3.52
CA TYR A 110 -4.06 -17.62 4.19
C TYR A 110 -2.53 -17.63 3.96
N ASN A 111 -2.03 -18.43 3.03
CA ASN A 111 -0.61 -18.61 2.76
C ASN A 111 -0.32 -18.35 1.26
N PRO A 112 0.04 -17.11 0.89
CA PRO A 112 0.30 -16.76 -0.51
C PRO A 112 1.48 -17.53 -1.09
N LYS A 113 1.34 -18.07 -2.31
CA LYS A 113 2.39 -18.83 -3.00
C LYS A 113 2.52 -18.46 -4.47
N THR A 114 3.72 -18.59 -5.00
CA THR A 114 3.98 -18.47 -6.44
C THR A 114 3.36 -19.62 -7.21
N LYS A 115 3.13 -19.41 -8.50
CA LYS A 115 2.66 -20.47 -9.41
C LYS A 115 3.62 -21.66 -9.45
N GLN A 116 4.92 -21.39 -9.37
CA GLN A 116 5.96 -22.42 -9.38
C GLN A 116 5.92 -23.28 -8.11
N GLU A 117 5.77 -22.67 -6.93
CA GLU A 117 5.62 -23.41 -5.67
C GLU A 117 4.40 -24.33 -5.68
N ILE A 118 3.26 -23.86 -6.20
CA ILE A 118 2.02 -24.65 -6.29
C ILE A 118 2.23 -25.87 -7.20
N ILE A 119 2.79 -25.65 -8.39
CA ILE A 119 3.03 -26.72 -9.37
C ILE A 119 4.02 -27.74 -8.80
N LYS A 120 5.13 -27.28 -8.22
CA LYS A 120 6.18 -28.16 -7.67
C LYS A 120 5.67 -28.98 -6.49
N LYS A 121 4.89 -28.39 -5.59
CA LYS A 121 4.42 -29.07 -4.37
C LYS A 121 3.24 -30.01 -4.63
N LEU A 122 2.30 -29.61 -5.49
CA LEU A 122 1.05 -30.35 -5.71
C LEU A 122 1.03 -31.15 -7.01
N LYS A 123 2.04 -31.01 -7.87
CA LYS A 123 2.15 -31.70 -9.18
C LYS A 123 0.91 -31.49 -10.07
N VAL A 124 0.35 -30.28 -10.05
CA VAL A 124 -0.86 -29.92 -10.80
C VAL A 124 -0.54 -29.21 -12.11
N LYS A 125 -1.44 -29.34 -13.11
CA LYS A 125 -1.34 -28.61 -14.38
C LYS A 125 -1.65 -27.12 -14.19
N LYS A 126 -1.00 -26.30 -15.01
CA LYS A 126 -1.16 -24.83 -15.05
C LYS A 126 -2.62 -24.37 -15.15
N ASN A 127 -3.41 -25.04 -15.98
CA ASN A 127 -4.79 -24.66 -16.28
C ASN A 127 -5.73 -24.75 -15.07
N VAL A 128 -5.43 -25.62 -14.09
CA VAL A 128 -6.24 -25.73 -12.87
C VAL A 128 -6.14 -24.45 -12.03
N ILE A 129 -4.94 -23.87 -11.95
CA ILE A 129 -4.71 -22.61 -11.23
C ILE A 129 -5.43 -21.46 -11.94
N ASP A 130 -5.37 -21.44 -13.28
CA ASP A 130 -6.01 -20.40 -14.08
C ASP A 130 -7.55 -20.50 -13.99
N TYR A 131 -8.12 -21.71 -14.03
CA TYR A 131 -9.54 -21.97 -13.78
C TYR A 131 -10.00 -21.46 -12.40
N LEU A 132 -9.26 -21.80 -11.33
CA LEU A 132 -9.59 -21.36 -9.97
C LEU A 132 -9.55 -19.84 -9.83
N LYS A 133 -8.63 -19.19 -10.53
CA LYS A 133 -8.53 -17.73 -10.57
C LYS A 133 -9.73 -17.12 -11.33
N GLU A 134 -10.05 -17.63 -12.51
CA GLU A 134 -11.18 -17.15 -13.32
C GLU A 134 -12.53 -17.29 -12.59
N LYS A 135 -12.67 -18.38 -11.82
CA LYS A 135 -13.85 -18.62 -10.97
C LYS A 135 -13.80 -17.90 -9.62
N ASN A 136 -12.77 -17.09 -9.35
CA ASN A 136 -12.58 -16.32 -8.12
C ASN A 136 -12.49 -17.16 -6.83
N PHE A 137 -12.06 -18.43 -6.92
CA PHE A 137 -11.79 -19.25 -5.74
C PHE A 137 -10.43 -18.93 -5.10
N ILE A 138 -9.50 -18.42 -5.91
CA ILE A 138 -8.20 -17.90 -5.48
C ILE A 138 -8.02 -16.47 -6.00
N LEU A 139 -7.20 -15.69 -5.32
CA LEU A 139 -6.91 -14.30 -5.67
C LEU A 139 -5.44 -14.11 -6.02
N GLU A 140 -5.17 -13.27 -7.01
CA GLU A 140 -3.82 -12.84 -7.33
C GLU A 140 -3.38 -11.74 -6.36
N LYS A 141 -2.19 -11.91 -5.80
CA LYS A 141 -1.48 -10.92 -4.99
C LYS A 141 -0.20 -10.52 -5.71
N GLN A 142 0.06 -9.22 -5.79
CA GLN A 142 1.34 -8.72 -6.28
C GLN A 142 2.22 -8.29 -5.11
N ASN A 143 3.39 -8.91 -5.04
CA ASN A 143 4.49 -8.51 -4.17
C ASN A 143 5.42 -7.63 -5.00
N ASN A 144 5.37 -6.32 -4.77
CA ASN A 144 6.16 -5.32 -5.48
C ASN A 144 7.45 -5.05 -4.72
N LEU A 145 8.52 -5.78 -5.05
CA LEU A 145 9.82 -5.53 -4.44
C LEU A 145 10.41 -4.26 -5.07
N LEU A 146 10.47 -3.18 -4.29
CA LEU A 146 11.25 -2.01 -4.63
C LEU A 146 12.65 -2.21 -4.07
N GLU A 147 13.50 -2.89 -4.84
CA GLU A 147 14.94 -2.87 -4.58
C GLU A 147 15.50 -1.59 -5.18
N GLN A 148 15.42 -0.49 -4.41
CA GLN A 148 16.20 0.70 -4.68
C GLN A 148 17.26 0.82 -3.59
N THR A 149 18.48 0.44 -3.91
CA THR A 149 19.65 0.78 -3.09
C THR A 149 20.05 2.21 -3.42
N ILE A 150 19.58 3.16 -2.61
CA ILE A 150 20.01 4.56 -2.74
C ILE A 150 21.37 4.67 -2.06
N SER A 151 22.41 5.00 -2.83
CA SER A 151 23.74 5.31 -2.29
C SER A 151 23.78 6.77 -1.87
N PHE A 152 24.06 7.01 -0.59
CA PHE A 152 24.15 8.35 -0.01
C PHE A 152 25.59 8.88 0.12
N LYS A 153 26.56 8.17 -0.48
CA LYS A 153 28.00 8.40 -0.26
C LYS A 153 28.51 9.80 -0.65
N ASN A 154 27.73 10.62 -1.35
CA ASN A 154 28.17 11.90 -1.92
C ASN A 154 27.37 13.14 -1.45
N ILE A 155 26.65 13.08 -0.32
CA ILE A 155 25.91 14.25 0.17
C ILE A 155 26.82 15.17 1.01
N SER A 156 27.36 16.21 0.37
CA SER A 156 28.03 17.33 1.04
C SER A 156 27.02 18.44 1.33
N LEU A 157 26.88 18.83 2.60
CA LEU A 157 26.02 19.94 3.02
C LEU A 157 26.86 21.16 3.36
N LYS A 158 26.33 22.35 3.08
CA LYS A 158 26.98 23.61 3.46
C LYS A 158 27.03 23.78 4.98
N LYS A 159 28.01 24.55 5.45
CA LYS A 159 28.09 24.97 6.84
C LYS A 159 26.98 25.99 7.13
N LEU A 160 26.27 25.79 8.23
CA LEU A 160 25.22 26.69 8.69
C LEU A 160 25.83 27.93 9.36
N SER A 161 25.16 29.08 9.21
CA SER A 161 25.44 30.27 10.03
C SER A 161 24.94 30.08 11.46
N GLN A 162 25.29 31.00 12.37
CA GLN A 162 24.86 30.90 13.77
C GLN A 162 23.34 30.91 13.91
N ASP A 163 22.64 31.83 13.25
CA ASP A 163 21.17 31.90 13.29
C ASP A 163 20.52 30.62 12.76
N GLN A 164 21.12 30.02 11.73
CA GLN A 164 20.65 28.76 11.16
C GLN A 164 20.88 27.58 12.10
N ILE A 165 22.02 27.55 12.82
CA ILE A 165 22.30 26.55 13.86
C ILE A 165 21.26 26.64 14.96
N ASP A 166 20.99 27.84 15.46
CA ASP A 166 20.02 28.06 16.55
C ASP A 166 18.61 27.62 16.13
N ALA A 167 18.20 27.94 14.90
CA ALA A 167 16.92 27.50 14.33
C ALA A 167 16.87 25.98 14.13
N TYR A 168 17.96 25.39 13.63
CA TYR A 168 18.10 23.95 13.44
C TYR A 168 18.00 23.18 14.75
N GLU A 169 18.70 23.59 15.81
CA GLU A 169 18.66 22.92 17.12
C GLU A 169 17.25 22.98 17.76
N LYS A 170 16.58 24.13 17.65
CA LYS A 170 15.17 24.27 18.07
C LYS A 170 14.22 23.36 17.28
N LEU A 171 14.49 23.16 15.98
CA LEU A 171 13.69 22.28 15.14
C LEU A 171 13.98 20.82 15.51
N LYS A 172 15.25 20.42 15.57
CA LYS A 172 15.72 19.07 15.90
C LYS A 172 15.18 18.56 17.23
N SER A 173 15.24 19.39 18.28
CA SER A 173 14.69 19.05 19.60
C SER A 173 13.18 18.75 19.58
N LYS A 174 12.43 19.30 18.61
CA LYS A 174 10.97 19.12 18.49
C LYS A 174 10.56 18.01 17.51
N VAL A 175 11.43 17.64 16.57
CA VAL A 175 11.10 16.68 15.51
C VAL A 175 10.79 15.28 16.04
N ASN A 176 11.43 14.84 17.13
CA ASN A 176 11.24 13.49 17.66
C ASN A 176 10.20 13.39 18.79
N ILE A 177 9.52 14.49 19.12
CA ILE A 177 8.53 14.52 20.21
C ILE A 177 7.20 13.89 19.74
N LYS A 178 6.55 13.13 20.63
CA LYS A 178 5.19 12.62 20.42
C LYS A 178 4.20 13.81 20.43
N ASN A 179 3.25 13.86 19.51
CA ASN A 179 2.31 15.00 19.32
C ASN A 179 2.98 16.30 18.84
N LYS A 180 3.73 16.21 17.75
CA LYS A 180 4.41 17.35 17.10
C LYS A 180 3.43 18.49 16.80
N LYS A 181 3.81 19.71 17.17
CA LYS A 181 3.10 20.92 16.73
C LYS A 181 3.69 21.43 15.41
N PRO A 182 2.90 22.13 14.57
CA PRO A 182 3.44 22.86 13.43
C PRO A 182 4.57 23.80 13.87
N ILE A 183 5.64 23.86 13.08
CA ILE A 183 6.79 24.75 13.30
C ILE A 183 6.83 25.73 12.13
N LEU A 184 6.83 27.03 12.42
CA LEU A 184 7.09 28.08 11.44
C LEU A 184 8.59 28.36 11.42
N LEU A 185 9.23 28.12 10.27
CA LEU A 185 10.59 28.58 10.00
C LEU A 185 10.51 29.84 9.15
N ASP A 186 10.57 30.99 9.80
CA ASP A 186 10.43 32.28 9.16
C ASP A 186 11.77 32.81 8.61
N GLY A 187 11.71 33.55 7.52
CA GLY A 187 12.86 34.21 6.91
C GLY A 187 12.63 34.58 5.46
N VAL A 188 13.34 35.60 4.99
CA VAL A 188 13.28 36.06 3.59
C VAL A 188 13.89 35.04 2.62
N THR A 189 13.61 35.17 1.32
CA THR A 189 14.32 34.39 0.29
C THR A 189 15.82 34.66 0.37
N GLY A 190 16.65 33.63 0.21
CA GLY A 190 18.11 33.75 0.34
C GLY A 190 18.65 33.61 1.77
N SER A 191 17.81 33.62 2.81
CA SER A 191 18.26 33.43 4.21
C SER A 191 18.76 32.02 4.54
N GLY A 192 18.66 31.08 3.59
CA GLY A 192 19.16 29.71 3.74
C GLY A 192 18.25 28.75 4.51
N LYS A 193 16.93 29.00 4.58
CA LYS A 193 15.93 28.05 5.14
C LYS A 193 16.08 26.62 4.58
N THR A 194 16.42 26.51 3.29
CA THR A 194 16.62 25.22 2.62
C THR A 194 17.78 24.41 3.21
N GLU A 195 18.86 25.06 3.66
CA GLU A 195 20.00 24.35 4.25
C GLU A 195 19.64 23.75 5.62
N ILE A 196 18.79 24.44 6.37
CA ILE A 196 18.18 23.89 7.60
C ILE A 196 17.34 22.66 7.27
N TYR A 197 16.51 22.69 6.22
CA TYR A 197 15.73 21.52 5.80
C TYR A 197 16.62 20.32 5.46
N PHE A 198 17.68 20.53 4.67
CA PHE A 198 18.60 19.43 4.33
C PHE A 198 19.31 18.85 5.54
N LYS A 199 19.73 19.69 6.49
CA LYS A 199 20.37 19.20 7.72
C LYS A 199 19.42 18.35 8.57
N VAL A 200 18.17 18.78 8.71
CA VAL A 200 17.13 18.03 9.43
C VAL A 200 16.82 16.71 8.73
N ILE A 201 16.69 16.71 7.40
CA ILE A 201 16.44 15.48 6.62
C ILE A 201 17.60 14.50 6.77
N LYS A 202 18.85 14.99 6.69
CA LYS A 202 20.07 14.18 6.87
C LYS A 202 20.04 13.46 8.22
N ASP A 203 19.73 14.18 9.29
CA ASP A 203 19.62 13.61 10.63
C ASP A 203 18.50 12.57 10.75
N ILE A 204 17.31 12.84 10.20
CA ILE A 204 16.17 11.91 10.27
C ILE A 204 16.45 10.61 9.52
N LEU A 205 17.14 10.71 8.38
CA LEU A 205 17.49 9.56 7.54
C LEU A 205 18.75 8.83 8.01
N ASN A 206 19.42 9.32 9.07
CA ASN A 206 20.71 8.80 9.56
C ASN A 206 21.79 8.74 8.45
N LEU A 207 21.91 9.80 7.67
CA LEU A 207 22.85 9.95 6.54
C LEU A 207 24.12 10.73 6.89
#